data_AF-A0A956GTD5-F1
#
_entry.id   AF-A0A956GTD5-F1
#
_cell.length_a   1.000
_cell.length_b   1.000
_cell.length_c   1.000
_cell.angle_alpha   90.00
_cell.angle_beta   90.00
_cell.angle_gamma   90.00
#
_symmetry.space_group_name_H-M   'P 1'
#
loop_
_entity.id
_entity.type
_entity.pdbx_description
1 polymer ?
#
loop_
_entity_poly.entity_id
_entity_poly.type
_entity_poly.pdbx_seq_one_letter_code
_entity_poly.pdbx_strand_id
1 'polypeptide(L)'
;MHAQVAALEATSKSIGADVANYGEMFALAGAEATALHQATNAFLAAYANVLPDGARTGLQTLVKMKSILTDFSNPASLGSASAVLRFKLAAIDYDLSDREMRARSLVERAFLHLDRLIVADEQVRQNWKGAFKNGETRCEALGGAHLLLHGLWGFKAHGTGERTDLVLGTPITGDDVGVVARAAEAMVLTEWKRVPTSRELGPQYAAALSQLRQYGRGVLAGFELQSMRYVVTVASARMATTADVVEGSVTYRHLHIAVDPPTPSKLQ
;
A
#
# COMPACT_ATOMS: atom_id res chain seq x y z
N MET A 1 -4.42 -20.07 7.57
CA MET A 1 -4.45 -20.53 6.16
C MET A 1 -3.22 -21.37 5.80
N HIS A 2 -1.98 -20.86 5.87
CA HIS A 2 -0.77 -21.63 5.51
C HIS A 2 -0.60 -22.98 6.24
N ALA A 3 -0.83 -23.02 7.56
CA ALA A 3 -0.71 -24.25 8.34
C ALA A 3 -1.69 -25.36 7.88
N GLN A 4 -2.90 -24.99 7.47
CA GLN A 4 -3.92 -25.94 7.01
C GLN A 4 -3.62 -26.47 5.61
N VAL A 5 -3.02 -25.67 4.74
CA VAL A 5 -2.57 -26.13 3.41
C VAL A 5 -1.36 -27.04 3.50
N ALA A 6 -0.41 -26.75 4.41
CA ALA A 6 0.69 -27.65 4.71
C ALA A 6 0.20 -29.00 5.28
N ALA A 7 -0.83 -28.98 6.11
CA ALA A 7 -1.46 -30.20 6.64
C ALA A 7 -2.12 -31.03 5.53
N LEU A 8 -2.89 -30.42 4.62
CA LEU A 8 -3.52 -31.12 3.49
C LEU A 8 -2.48 -31.80 2.55
N GLU A 9 -1.32 -31.19 2.38
CA GLU A 9 -0.22 -31.75 1.59
C GLU A 9 0.50 -32.90 2.26
N ALA A 10 0.76 -32.76 3.55
CA ALA A 10 1.32 -33.84 4.34
C ALA A 10 0.40 -35.06 4.22
N THR A 11 -0.92 -34.87 4.42
CA THR A 11 -1.92 -35.92 4.25
C THR A 11 -1.95 -36.50 2.83
N SER A 12 -1.88 -35.66 1.79
CA SER A 12 -1.83 -36.13 0.39
C SER A 12 -0.60 -37.00 0.10
N LYS A 13 0.56 -36.65 0.66
CA LYS A 13 1.80 -37.42 0.51
C LYS A 13 1.77 -38.73 1.29
N SER A 14 1.18 -38.74 2.49
CA SER A 14 1.03 -39.92 3.36
C SER A 14 0.09 -40.96 2.77
N ILE A 15 -0.96 -40.50 2.10
CA ILE A 15 -1.96 -41.31 1.40
C ILE A 15 -1.28 -42.25 0.38
N GLY A 16 -0.26 -41.81 -0.34
CA GLY A 16 0.48 -42.69 -1.28
C GLY A 16 1.32 -43.82 -0.65
N ALA A 17 1.51 -43.83 0.68
CA ALA A 17 2.43 -44.73 1.38
C ALA A 17 1.75 -45.81 2.24
N ASP A 18 0.49 -45.61 2.66
CA ASP A 18 -0.22 -46.55 3.55
C ASP A 18 -1.70 -46.72 3.14
N VAL A 19 -1.94 -47.79 2.38
CA VAL A 19 -3.23 -48.10 1.73
C VAL A 19 -4.33 -48.47 2.74
N ALA A 20 -3.94 -48.89 3.96
CA ALA A 20 -4.90 -49.36 4.97
C ALA A 20 -5.69 -48.23 5.64
N ASN A 21 -5.18 -47.00 5.65
CA ASN A 21 -5.70 -45.88 6.45
C ASN A 21 -6.29 -44.72 5.61
N TYR A 22 -6.58 -44.95 4.32
CA TYR A 22 -7.11 -43.92 3.42
C TYR A 22 -8.35 -43.22 3.95
N GLY A 23 -9.32 -43.97 4.48
CA GLY A 23 -10.61 -43.42 4.91
C GLY A 23 -10.47 -42.37 6.01
N GLU A 24 -9.62 -42.62 7.01
CA GLU A 24 -9.39 -41.70 8.11
C GLU A 24 -8.62 -40.45 7.67
N MET A 25 -7.63 -40.61 6.78
CA MET A 25 -6.88 -39.48 6.22
C MET A 25 -7.76 -38.59 5.32
N PHE A 26 -8.66 -39.17 4.53
CA PHE A 26 -9.63 -38.40 3.75
C PHE A 26 -10.65 -37.68 4.62
N ALA A 27 -11.11 -38.32 5.70
CA ALA A 27 -12.02 -37.69 6.66
C ALA A 27 -11.36 -36.48 7.36
N LEU A 28 -10.09 -36.61 7.78
CA LEU A 28 -9.34 -35.51 8.39
C LEU A 28 -9.10 -34.37 7.41
N ALA A 29 -8.69 -34.68 6.17
CA ALA A 29 -8.52 -33.69 5.11
C ALA A 29 -9.83 -32.95 4.81
N GLY A 30 -10.94 -33.68 4.72
CA GLY A 30 -12.27 -33.11 4.51
C GLY A 30 -12.71 -32.16 5.62
N ALA A 31 -12.41 -32.51 6.88
CA ALA A 31 -12.69 -31.66 8.02
C ALA A 31 -11.87 -30.36 7.99
N GLU A 32 -10.56 -30.45 7.73
CA GLU A 32 -9.68 -29.27 7.61
C GLU A 32 -10.09 -28.36 6.45
N ALA A 33 -10.42 -28.93 5.29
CA ALA A 33 -10.88 -28.15 4.15
C ALA A 33 -12.22 -27.46 4.41
N THR A 34 -13.13 -28.13 5.12
CA THR A 34 -14.41 -27.53 5.54
C THR A 34 -14.19 -26.37 6.52
N ALA A 35 -13.32 -26.55 7.52
CA ALA A 35 -12.96 -25.50 8.47
C ALA A 35 -12.31 -24.30 7.76
N LEU A 36 -11.40 -24.55 6.83
CA LEU A 36 -10.76 -23.52 6.01
C LEU A 36 -11.79 -22.74 5.17
N HIS A 37 -12.74 -23.44 4.54
CA HIS A 37 -13.81 -22.80 3.76
C HIS A 37 -14.72 -21.92 4.63
N GLN A 38 -15.09 -22.40 5.82
CA GLN A 38 -15.88 -21.64 6.80
C GLN A 38 -15.13 -20.40 7.29
N ALA A 39 -13.85 -20.55 7.66
CA ALA A 39 -13.01 -19.44 8.11
C ALA A 39 -12.83 -18.37 7.01
N THR A 40 -12.64 -18.80 5.76
CA THR A 40 -12.53 -17.89 4.61
C THR A 40 -13.83 -17.11 4.38
N ASN A 41 -14.99 -17.78 4.49
CA ASN A 41 -16.29 -17.11 4.40
C ASN A 41 -16.52 -16.11 5.54
N ALA A 42 -16.21 -16.49 6.77
CA ALA A 42 -16.34 -15.60 7.93
C ALA A 42 -15.44 -14.37 7.79
N PHE A 43 -14.20 -14.56 7.33
CA PHE A 43 -13.26 -13.48 7.08
C PHE A 43 -13.77 -12.53 5.97
N LEU A 44 -14.25 -13.07 4.84
CA LEU A 44 -14.84 -12.25 3.78
C LEU A 44 -16.08 -11.48 4.27
N ALA A 45 -16.95 -12.11 5.06
CA ALA A 45 -18.12 -11.43 5.62
C ALA A 45 -17.73 -10.24 6.51
N ALA A 46 -16.67 -10.38 7.31
CA ALA A 46 -16.21 -9.35 8.23
C ALA A 46 -15.37 -8.25 7.54
N TYR A 47 -14.58 -8.59 6.51
CA TYR A 47 -13.50 -7.74 6.00
C TYR A 47 -13.49 -7.50 4.49
N ALA A 48 -14.45 -8.03 3.71
CA ALA A 48 -14.42 -7.88 2.24
C ALA A 48 -14.30 -6.43 1.76
N ASN A 49 -14.86 -5.46 2.48
CA ASN A 49 -14.85 -4.05 2.05
C ASN A 49 -13.50 -3.35 2.23
N VAL A 50 -12.60 -3.93 3.04
CA VAL A 50 -11.28 -3.37 3.33
C VAL A 50 -10.14 -4.09 2.62
N LEU A 51 -10.41 -5.20 1.93
CA LEU A 51 -9.41 -5.94 1.18
C LEU A 51 -9.14 -5.31 -0.20
N PRO A 52 -7.90 -5.40 -0.71
CA PRO A 52 -7.60 -5.13 -2.11
C PRO A 52 -8.47 -5.98 -3.04
N ASP A 53 -8.84 -5.44 -4.20
CA ASP A 53 -9.74 -6.11 -5.15
C ASP A 53 -9.23 -7.48 -5.61
N GLY A 54 -7.92 -7.60 -5.84
CA GLY A 54 -7.25 -8.86 -6.17
C GLY A 54 -7.41 -9.90 -5.06
N ALA A 55 -7.01 -9.56 -3.83
CA ALA A 55 -7.12 -10.44 -2.66
C ALA A 55 -8.58 -10.85 -2.41
N ARG A 56 -9.52 -9.89 -2.48
CA ARG A 56 -10.95 -10.14 -2.32
C ARG A 56 -11.49 -11.09 -3.38
N THR A 57 -11.16 -10.84 -4.65
CA THR A 57 -11.58 -11.69 -5.77
C THR A 57 -10.99 -13.09 -5.63
N GLY A 58 -9.71 -13.19 -5.25
CA GLY A 58 -9.00 -14.43 -4.99
C GLY A 58 -9.69 -15.27 -3.91
N LEU A 59 -10.01 -14.64 -2.78
CA LEU A 59 -10.73 -15.28 -1.66
C LEU A 59 -12.16 -15.67 -2.05
N GLN A 60 -12.90 -14.83 -2.80
CA GLN A 60 -14.24 -15.17 -3.29
C GLN A 60 -14.22 -16.34 -4.28
N THR A 61 -13.23 -16.38 -5.18
CA THR A 61 -13.01 -17.53 -6.05
C THR A 61 -12.72 -18.78 -5.23
N LEU A 62 -11.89 -18.69 -4.19
CA LEU A 62 -11.60 -19.81 -3.30
C LEU A 62 -12.87 -20.37 -2.65
N VAL A 63 -13.77 -19.51 -2.17
CA VAL A 63 -15.08 -19.90 -1.62
C VAL A 63 -15.96 -20.60 -2.65
N LYS A 64 -15.98 -20.10 -3.90
CA LYS A 64 -16.76 -20.69 -5.00
C LYS A 64 -16.24 -22.06 -5.42
N MET A 65 -14.95 -22.33 -5.20
CA MET A 65 -14.31 -23.62 -5.49
C MET A 65 -14.55 -24.69 -4.41
N LYS A 66 -15.57 -24.54 -3.56
CA LYS A 66 -15.90 -25.47 -2.47
C LYS A 66 -15.83 -26.95 -2.88
N SER A 67 -16.47 -27.32 -4.00
CA SER A 67 -16.50 -28.72 -4.47
C SER A 67 -15.11 -29.28 -4.75
N ILE A 68 -14.22 -28.47 -5.34
CA ILE A 68 -12.82 -28.85 -5.61
C ILE A 68 -12.04 -28.98 -4.30
N LEU A 69 -12.40 -28.18 -3.29
CA LEU A 69 -11.69 -28.14 -2.01
C LEU A 69 -12.21 -29.14 -0.99
N THR A 70 -13.41 -29.70 -1.13
CA THR A 70 -14.00 -30.59 -0.11
C THR A 70 -14.33 -32.00 -0.61
N ASP A 71 -14.30 -32.25 -1.93
CA ASP A 71 -14.57 -33.57 -2.51
C ASP A 71 -13.27 -34.37 -2.72
N PHE A 72 -12.87 -35.07 -1.66
CA PHE A 72 -11.70 -35.94 -1.67
C PHE A 72 -12.09 -37.40 -1.89
N SER A 73 -12.78 -37.67 -3.00
CA SER A 73 -13.18 -39.03 -3.40
C SER A 73 -12.01 -39.91 -3.87
N ASN A 74 -10.83 -39.34 -4.17
CA ASN A 74 -9.64 -40.11 -4.49
C ASN A 74 -8.33 -39.32 -4.20
N PRO A 75 -7.16 -39.98 -4.14
CA PRO A 75 -5.88 -39.32 -3.87
C PRO A 75 -5.54 -38.19 -4.87
N ALA A 76 -5.93 -38.32 -6.13
CA ALA A 76 -5.65 -37.33 -7.16
C ALA A 76 -6.47 -36.04 -6.99
N SER A 77 -7.68 -36.14 -6.44
CA SER A 77 -8.51 -34.97 -6.14
C SER A 77 -7.96 -34.17 -4.96
N LEU A 78 -7.41 -34.84 -3.94
CA LEU A 78 -6.72 -34.17 -2.82
C LEU A 78 -5.44 -33.44 -3.27
N GLY A 79 -4.61 -34.08 -4.11
CA GLY A 79 -3.42 -33.44 -4.67
C GLY A 79 -3.76 -32.21 -5.54
N SER A 80 -4.81 -32.32 -6.37
CA SER A 80 -5.30 -31.21 -7.19
C SER A 80 -5.83 -30.05 -6.35
N ALA A 81 -6.58 -30.34 -5.28
CA ALA A 81 -7.09 -29.33 -4.37
C ALA A 81 -5.98 -28.57 -3.64
N SER A 82 -4.95 -29.28 -3.17
CA SER A 82 -3.76 -28.68 -2.56
C SER A 82 -3.02 -27.75 -3.54
N ALA A 83 -2.83 -28.17 -4.78
CA ALA A 83 -2.18 -27.34 -5.80
C ALA A 83 -2.96 -26.05 -6.09
N VAL A 84 -4.29 -26.16 -6.23
CA VAL A 84 -5.19 -25.01 -6.41
C VAL A 84 -5.13 -24.08 -5.19
N LEU A 85 -5.15 -24.62 -3.97
CA LEU A 85 -5.03 -23.86 -2.73
C LEU A 85 -3.72 -23.08 -2.67
N ARG A 86 -2.58 -23.71 -2.96
CA ARG A 86 -1.27 -23.05 -3.00
C ARG A 86 -1.23 -21.92 -4.03
N PHE A 87 -1.71 -22.18 -5.24
CA PHE A 87 -1.73 -21.17 -6.30
C PHE A 87 -2.58 -19.96 -5.88
N LYS A 88 -3.75 -20.19 -5.30
CA LYS A 88 -4.63 -19.12 -4.81
C LYS A 88 -4.06 -18.40 -3.61
N LEU A 89 -3.46 -19.11 -2.66
CA LEU A 89 -2.74 -18.53 -1.54
C LEU A 89 -1.62 -17.62 -2.01
N ALA A 90 -0.75 -18.09 -2.90
CA ALA A 90 0.35 -17.29 -3.42
C ALA A 90 -0.14 -16.01 -4.13
N ALA A 91 -1.25 -16.08 -4.87
CA ALA A 91 -1.87 -14.91 -5.48
C ALA A 91 -2.46 -13.94 -4.43
N ILE A 92 -3.16 -14.47 -3.43
CA ILE A 92 -3.72 -13.68 -2.31
C ILE A 92 -2.61 -13.05 -1.48
N ASP A 93 -1.54 -13.79 -1.17
CA ASP A 93 -0.39 -13.29 -0.42
C ASP A 93 0.37 -12.24 -1.23
N TYR A 94 0.52 -12.42 -2.53
CA TYR A 94 1.07 -11.39 -3.41
C TYR A 94 0.23 -10.10 -3.35
N ASP A 95 -1.10 -10.24 -3.32
CA ASP A 95 -2.02 -9.11 -3.19
C ASP A 95 -2.03 -8.50 -1.77
N LEU A 96 -1.63 -9.25 -0.73
CA LEU A 96 -1.71 -8.85 0.68
C LEU A 96 -0.38 -8.42 1.32
N SER A 97 0.76 -9.01 0.96
CA SER A 97 1.83 -9.19 1.96
C SER A 97 3.00 -8.21 1.96
N ASP A 98 3.35 -7.50 0.89
CA ASP A 98 4.63 -6.75 0.94
C ASP A 98 4.63 -5.38 0.26
N ARG A 99 3.75 -5.14 -0.71
CA ARG A 99 3.80 -3.90 -1.48
C ARG A 99 3.45 -2.67 -0.66
N GLU A 100 2.37 -2.68 0.11
CA GLU A 100 2.03 -1.52 0.93
C GLU A 100 3.04 -1.28 2.05
N MET A 101 3.58 -2.34 2.67
CA MET A 101 4.58 -2.19 3.74
C MET A 101 5.91 -1.66 3.20
N ARG A 102 6.37 -2.23 2.08
CA ARG A 102 7.55 -1.76 1.37
C ARG A 102 7.38 -0.34 0.87
N ALA A 103 6.24 -0.02 0.25
CA ALA A 103 5.93 1.31 -0.24
C ALA A 103 5.88 2.35 0.89
N ARG A 104 5.27 2.03 2.04
CA ARG A 104 5.33 2.89 3.24
C ARG A 104 6.77 3.16 3.67
N SER A 105 7.57 2.09 3.78
CA SER A 105 8.98 2.20 4.17
C SER A 105 9.81 3.02 3.16
N LEU A 106 9.50 2.88 1.86
CA LEU A 106 10.10 3.68 0.78
C LEU A 106 9.72 5.16 0.92
N VAL A 107 8.46 5.47 1.21
CA VAL A 107 8.01 6.86 1.41
C VAL A 107 8.74 7.50 2.57
N GLU A 108 8.76 6.84 3.73
CA GLU A 108 9.49 7.34 4.91
C GLU A 108 10.97 7.58 4.60
N ARG A 109 11.60 6.63 3.91
CA ARG A 109 13.00 6.76 3.48
C ARG A 109 13.19 7.91 2.49
N ALA A 110 12.26 8.11 1.56
CA ALA A 110 12.33 9.19 0.59
C ALA A 110 12.31 10.55 1.29
N PHE A 111 11.37 10.77 2.22
CA PHE A 111 11.30 12.03 2.96
C PHE A 111 12.45 12.22 3.95
N LEU A 112 12.91 11.15 4.60
CA LEU A 112 14.12 11.21 5.42
C LEU A 112 15.35 11.56 4.57
N HIS A 113 15.52 10.93 3.41
CA HIS A 113 16.59 11.26 2.47
C HIS A 113 16.50 12.71 2.04
N LEU A 114 15.30 13.23 1.77
CA LEU A 114 15.09 14.61 1.37
C LEU A 114 15.54 15.61 2.45
N ASP A 115 15.13 15.41 3.71
CA ASP A 115 15.57 16.28 4.83
C ASP A 115 17.10 16.29 4.93
N ARG A 116 17.74 15.12 4.84
CA ARG A 116 19.20 15.02 4.90
C ARG A 116 19.89 15.65 3.70
N LEU A 117 19.31 15.53 2.51
CA LEU A 117 19.85 16.11 1.29
C LEU A 117 19.79 17.64 1.31
N ILE A 118 18.68 18.23 1.79
CA ILE A 118 18.54 19.69 1.98
C ILE A 118 19.57 20.22 3.00
N VAL A 119 19.89 19.44 4.03
CA VAL A 119 20.93 19.81 5.01
C VAL A 119 22.32 19.72 4.39
N ALA A 120 22.62 18.64 3.67
CA ALA A 120 23.97 18.32 3.21
C ALA A 120 24.40 19.04 1.92
N ASP A 121 23.46 19.33 1.02
CA ASP A 121 23.73 19.90 -0.30
C ASP A 121 23.15 21.32 -0.42
N GLU A 122 24.03 22.31 -0.55
CA GLU A 122 23.64 23.72 -0.63
C GLU A 122 22.84 24.04 -1.90
N GLN A 123 23.14 23.40 -3.05
CA GLN A 123 22.39 23.63 -4.28
C GLN A 123 20.98 23.08 -4.15
N VAL A 124 20.82 21.89 -3.57
CA VAL A 124 19.48 21.32 -3.26
C VAL A 124 18.74 22.24 -2.30
N ARG A 125 19.40 22.74 -1.25
CA ARG A 125 18.80 23.71 -0.32
C ARG A 125 18.30 24.96 -1.03
N GLN A 126 19.12 25.58 -1.88
CA GLN A 126 18.72 26.79 -2.61
C GLN A 126 17.55 26.53 -3.57
N ASN A 127 17.52 25.37 -4.23
CA ASN A 127 16.40 24.97 -5.07
C ASN A 127 15.10 24.85 -4.27
N TRP A 128 15.14 24.24 -3.08
CA TRP A 128 13.97 24.12 -2.20
C TRP A 128 13.54 25.46 -1.60
N LYS A 129 14.48 26.33 -1.22
CA LYS A 129 14.17 27.71 -0.79
C LYS A 129 13.53 28.51 -1.91
N GLY A 130 14.00 28.36 -3.15
CA GLY A 130 13.41 28.97 -4.34
C GLY A 130 11.99 28.45 -4.60
N ALA A 131 11.80 27.13 -4.55
CA ALA A 131 10.49 26.50 -4.69
C ALA A 131 9.50 26.99 -3.63
N PHE A 132 9.93 27.04 -2.37
CA PHE A 132 9.12 27.55 -1.27
C PHE A 132 8.66 28.99 -1.49
N LYS A 133 9.54 29.86 -2.01
CA LYS A 133 9.17 31.24 -2.38
C LYS A 133 8.15 31.29 -3.52
N ASN A 134 8.33 30.43 -4.53
CA ASN A 134 7.53 30.40 -5.76
C ASN A 134 6.17 29.71 -5.60
N GLY A 135 5.92 29.03 -4.48
CA GLY A 135 4.61 28.50 -4.12
C GLY A 135 4.53 26.97 -4.02
N GLU A 136 3.33 26.50 -3.70
CA GLU A 136 3.03 25.09 -3.41
C GLU A 136 3.34 24.18 -4.60
N THR A 137 2.89 24.55 -5.80
CA THR A 137 3.09 23.74 -7.03
C THR A 137 4.56 23.48 -7.34
N ARG A 138 5.45 24.44 -7.06
CA ARG A 138 6.88 24.22 -7.29
C ARG A 138 7.48 23.27 -6.25
N CYS A 139 6.99 23.31 -5.02
CA CYS A 139 7.38 22.36 -3.97
C CYS A 139 6.86 20.94 -4.30
N GLU A 140 5.61 20.83 -4.77
CA GLU A 140 5.01 19.58 -5.25
C GLU A 140 5.86 18.94 -6.33
N ALA A 141 6.25 19.71 -7.37
CA ALA A 141 7.03 19.18 -8.47
C ALA A 141 8.42 18.69 -8.05
N LEU A 142 9.13 19.43 -7.18
CA LEU A 142 10.41 18.96 -6.63
C LEU A 142 10.23 17.72 -5.74
N GLY A 143 9.17 17.71 -4.94
CA GLY A 143 8.79 16.57 -4.11
C GLY A 143 8.49 15.32 -4.92
N GLY A 144 7.65 15.44 -5.95
CA GLY A 144 7.32 14.37 -6.87
C GLY A 144 8.54 13.83 -7.60
N ALA A 145 9.42 14.71 -8.08
CA ALA A 145 10.67 14.31 -8.71
C ALA A 145 11.58 13.55 -7.74
N HIS A 146 11.65 13.99 -6.48
CA HIS A 146 12.40 13.28 -5.45
C HIS A 146 11.78 11.91 -5.12
N LEU A 147 10.45 11.80 -5.04
CA LEU A 147 9.76 10.52 -4.85
C LEU A 147 10.09 9.53 -5.98
N LEU A 148 10.15 9.99 -7.23
CA LEU A 148 10.52 9.15 -8.38
C LEU A 148 11.94 8.57 -8.24
N LEU A 149 12.89 9.29 -7.63
CA LEU A 149 14.24 8.75 -7.34
C LEU A 149 14.22 7.54 -6.40
N HIS A 150 13.15 7.35 -5.64
CA HIS A 150 12.95 6.19 -4.76
C HIS A 150 11.99 5.15 -5.35
N GLY A 151 11.62 5.28 -6.63
CA GLY A 151 10.66 4.41 -7.29
C GLY A 151 9.22 4.66 -6.82
N LEU A 152 8.89 5.85 -6.33
CA LEU A 152 7.55 6.21 -5.90
C LEU A 152 6.95 7.23 -6.85
N TRP A 153 5.74 6.95 -7.34
CA TRP A 153 5.01 7.89 -8.17
C TRP A 153 4.07 8.72 -7.30
N GLY A 154 4.46 9.96 -7.01
CA GLY A 154 3.62 10.89 -6.26
C GLY A 154 2.50 11.46 -7.13
N PHE A 155 1.27 11.47 -6.60
CA PHE A 155 0.15 12.15 -7.23
C PHE A 155 -0.69 12.89 -6.18
N LYS A 156 -1.49 13.86 -6.63
CA LYS A 156 -2.53 14.50 -5.81
C LYS A 156 -3.91 14.27 -6.42
N ALA A 157 -4.93 14.40 -5.58
CA ALA A 157 -6.31 14.32 -6.03
C ALA A 157 -6.73 15.64 -6.68
N HIS A 158 -7.40 15.58 -7.83
CA HIS A 158 -8.13 16.71 -8.39
C HIS A 158 -9.60 16.31 -8.53
N GLY A 159 -10.50 17.10 -7.93
CA GLY A 159 -11.93 16.75 -7.89
C GLY A 159 -12.21 15.34 -7.34
N THR A 160 -13.35 14.75 -7.72
CA THR A 160 -13.75 13.41 -7.29
C THR A 160 -13.08 12.34 -8.16
N GLY A 161 -11.96 11.80 -7.67
CA GLY A 161 -11.33 10.60 -8.22
C GLY A 161 -10.34 10.83 -9.36
N GLU A 162 -10.12 12.07 -9.81
CA GLU A 162 -9.06 12.36 -10.78
C GLU A 162 -7.69 12.46 -10.07
N ARG A 163 -6.64 12.08 -10.79
CA ARG A 163 -5.27 12.03 -10.30
C ARG A 163 -4.44 13.00 -11.11
N THR A 164 -3.66 13.83 -10.44
CA THR A 164 -2.71 14.73 -11.08
C THR A 164 -1.30 14.31 -10.71
N ASP A 165 -0.47 14.11 -11.73
CA ASP A 165 0.96 13.90 -11.57
C ASP A 165 1.59 15.11 -10.88
N LEU A 166 2.37 14.89 -9.81
CA LEU A 166 2.94 16.00 -9.05
C LEU A 166 4.01 16.78 -9.82
N VAL A 167 4.73 16.12 -10.75
CA VAL A 167 5.86 16.70 -11.48
C VAL A 167 5.37 17.50 -12.67
N LEU A 168 4.49 16.91 -13.47
CA LEU A 168 3.96 17.48 -14.70
C LEU A 168 2.73 18.36 -14.46
N GLY A 169 2.02 18.16 -13.35
CA GLY A 169 0.77 18.87 -13.07
C GLY A 169 -0.38 18.47 -14.01
N THR A 170 -0.23 17.38 -14.76
CA THR A 170 -1.22 16.88 -15.71
C THR A 170 -2.03 15.71 -15.14
N PRO A 171 -3.26 15.49 -15.61
CA PRO A 171 -4.01 14.29 -15.26
C PRO A 171 -3.25 13.02 -15.62
N ILE A 172 -3.28 12.01 -14.75
CA ILE A 172 -2.77 10.66 -15.04
C ILE A 172 -3.87 9.91 -15.78
N THR A 173 -3.63 9.64 -17.07
CA THR A 173 -4.57 8.99 -17.99
C THR A 173 -4.41 7.47 -17.98
N GLY A 174 -5.29 6.77 -18.70
CA GLY A 174 -5.19 5.31 -18.87
C GLY A 174 -3.88 4.85 -19.53
N ASP A 175 -3.31 5.66 -20.43
CA ASP A 175 -2.06 5.34 -21.12
C ASP A 175 -0.84 5.45 -20.19
N ASP A 176 -0.90 6.36 -19.22
CA ASP A 176 0.17 6.57 -18.22
C ASP A 176 0.27 5.37 -17.27
N VAL A 177 -0.81 4.65 -17.03
CA VAL A 177 -0.87 3.50 -16.11
C VAL A 177 0.22 2.47 -16.42
N GLY A 178 0.42 2.15 -17.69
CA GLY A 178 1.44 1.19 -18.10
C GLY A 178 2.86 1.68 -17.83
N VAL A 179 3.09 3.00 -17.91
CA VAL A 179 4.38 3.62 -17.57
C VAL A 179 4.59 3.57 -16.07
N VAL A 180 3.59 4.00 -15.29
CA VAL A 180 3.66 4.00 -13.82
C VAL A 180 3.96 2.60 -13.29
N ALA A 181 3.23 1.58 -13.78
CA ALA A 181 3.40 0.20 -13.34
C ALA A 181 4.78 -0.40 -13.66
N ARG A 182 5.50 0.14 -14.66
CA ARG A 182 6.87 -0.30 -15.01
C ARG A 182 7.96 0.54 -14.34
N ALA A 183 7.68 1.80 -14.04
CA ALA A 183 8.67 2.77 -13.57
C ALA A 183 8.67 2.96 -12.05
N ALA A 184 7.57 2.63 -11.36
CA ALA A 184 7.41 2.83 -9.94
C ALA A 184 7.00 1.54 -9.22
N GLU A 185 7.49 1.40 -7.98
CA GLU A 185 7.09 0.35 -7.04
C GLU A 185 5.68 0.61 -6.49
N ALA A 186 5.32 1.88 -6.29
CA ALA A 186 4.01 2.27 -5.78
C ALA A 186 3.61 3.69 -6.19
N MET A 187 2.30 3.92 -6.23
CA MET A 187 1.70 5.24 -6.31
C MET A 187 1.33 5.75 -4.92
N VAL A 188 1.65 7.01 -4.65
CA VAL A 188 1.50 7.62 -3.33
C VAL A 188 0.62 8.86 -3.46
N LEU A 189 -0.54 8.83 -2.78
CA LEU A 189 -1.37 10.03 -2.67
C LEU A 189 -0.76 10.98 -1.63
N THR A 190 -0.39 12.17 -2.09
CA THR A 190 0.16 13.21 -1.24
C THR A 190 -0.58 14.52 -1.46
N GLU A 191 -0.78 15.28 -0.40
CA GLU A 191 -1.27 16.66 -0.48
C GLU A 191 -0.23 17.56 0.18
N TRP A 192 0.30 18.50 -0.61
CA TRP A 192 1.39 19.37 -0.18
C TRP A 192 0.83 20.71 0.25
N LYS A 193 1.38 21.28 1.33
CA LYS A 193 1.01 22.61 1.79
C LYS A 193 2.22 23.43 2.12
N ARG A 194 2.28 24.64 1.55
CA ARG A 194 3.26 25.63 1.96
C ARG A 194 2.83 26.25 3.30
N VAL A 195 3.73 26.26 4.28
CA VAL A 195 3.51 26.81 5.61
C VAL A 195 4.54 27.92 5.89
N PRO A 196 4.24 29.19 5.53
CA PRO A 196 5.11 30.35 5.78
C PRO A 196 5.45 30.58 7.25
N THR A 197 4.48 30.36 8.13
CA THR A 197 4.63 30.57 9.57
C THR A 197 4.01 29.43 10.37
N SER A 198 4.49 29.18 11.59
CA SER A 198 3.95 28.12 12.46
C SER A 198 2.47 28.28 12.79
N ARG A 199 1.94 29.51 12.74
CA ARG A 199 0.50 29.79 12.94
C ARG A 199 -0.37 29.25 11.81
N GLU A 200 0.19 29.10 10.62
CA GLU A 200 -0.52 28.59 9.45
C GLU A 200 -0.53 27.06 9.38
N LEU A 201 0.25 26.37 10.22
CA LEU A 201 0.35 24.91 10.20
C LEU A 201 -1.02 24.24 10.40
N GLY A 202 -1.78 24.64 11.42
CA GLY A 202 -3.10 24.08 11.72
C GLY A 202 -4.09 24.25 10.55
N PRO A 203 -4.34 25.48 10.07
CA PRO A 203 -5.22 25.72 8.92
C PRO A 203 -4.79 24.97 7.65
N GLN A 204 -3.50 24.96 7.33
CA GLN A 204 -2.98 24.29 6.13
C GLN A 204 -3.11 22.76 6.23
N TYR A 205 -2.80 22.20 7.40
CA TYR A 205 -2.96 20.77 7.67
C TYR A 205 -4.44 20.34 7.55
N ALA A 206 -5.36 21.12 8.12
CA ALA A 206 -6.80 20.85 8.01
C ALA A 206 -7.30 20.93 6.57
N ALA A 207 -6.81 21.91 5.79
CA ALA A 207 -7.12 22.02 4.36
C ALA A 207 -6.62 20.80 3.57
N ALA A 208 -5.38 20.36 3.82
CA ALA A 208 -4.83 19.18 3.18
C ALA A 208 -5.62 17.90 3.51
N LEU A 209 -5.99 17.71 4.79
CA LEU A 209 -6.85 16.61 5.18
C LEU A 209 -8.19 16.63 4.44
N SER A 210 -8.82 17.82 4.34
CA SER A 210 -10.07 17.97 3.60
C SER A 210 -9.93 17.55 2.13
N GLN A 211 -8.84 17.93 1.47
CA GLN A 211 -8.57 17.56 0.07
C GLN A 211 -8.28 16.06 -0.08
N LEU A 212 -7.44 15.50 0.80
CA LEU A 212 -7.16 14.06 0.81
C LEU A 212 -8.42 13.25 1.05
N ARG A 213 -9.34 13.69 1.90
CA ARG A 213 -10.63 13.00 2.17
C ARG A 213 -11.53 12.93 0.94
N GLN A 214 -11.47 13.93 0.05
CA GLN A 214 -12.26 13.95 -1.19
C GLN A 214 -11.82 12.87 -2.19
N TYR A 215 -10.61 12.32 -2.02
CA TYR A 215 -10.14 11.23 -2.85
C TYR A 215 -10.90 9.92 -2.56
N GLY A 216 -11.78 9.55 -3.48
CA GLY A 216 -12.35 8.20 -3.59
C GLY A 216 -11.31 7.20 -4.10
N ARG A 217 -11.41 5.94 -3.67
CA ARG A 217 -10.50 4.85 -4.14
C ARG A 217 -10.49 4.79 -5.68
N GLY A 218 -9.30 4.69 -6.28
CA GLY A 218 -9.13 4.66 -7.73
C GLY A 218 -9.02 3.25 -8.34
N VAL A 219 -9.23 3.15 -9.66
CA VAL A 219 -9.33 1.91 -10.46
C VAL A 219 -7.96 1.20 -10.69
N LEU A 220 -6.85 1.70 -10.12
CA LEU A 220 -5.49 1.19 -10.40
C LEU A 220 -5.11 -0.08 -9.62
N ALA A 221 -6.11 -0.88 -9.24
CA ALA A 221 -5.98 -2.32 -8.97
C ALA A 221 -4.75 -2.76 -8.14
N GLY A 222 -4.40 -2.01 -7.08
CA GLY A 222 -3.39 -2.42 -6.09
C GLY A 222 -1.98 -1.82 -6.22
N PHE A 223 -1.75 -0.82 -7.09
CA PHE A 223 -0.47 -0.07 -7.12
C PHE A 223 -0.46 1.16 -6.20
N GLU A 224 -1.63 1.68 -5.86
CA GLU A 224 -1.78 2.81 -4.94
C GLU A 224 -1.73 2.34 -3.49
N LEU A 225 -1.04 3.10 -2.64
CA LEU A 225 -1.20 2.97 -1.19
C LEU A 225 -2.63 3.34 -0.79
N GLN A 226 -3.40 2.33 -0.37
CA GLN A 226 -4.81 2.50 -0.01
C GLN A 226 -4.97 2.85 1.47
N SER A 227 -4.11 2.28 2.32
CA SER A 227 -4.17 2.44 3.78
C SER A 227 -3.47 3.69 4.32
N MET A 228 -2.69 4.40 3.49
CA MET A 228 -1.88 5.55 3.89
C MET A 228 -2.01 6.70 2.89
N ARG A 229 -2.22 7.91 3.41
CA ARG A 229 -2.24 9.17 2.66
C ARG A 229 -1.33 10.16 3.36
N TYR A 230 -0.58 10.96 2.60
CA TYR A 230 0.45 11.82 3.19
C TYR A 230 0.06 13.28 3.07
N VAL A 231 -0.04 13.95 4.22
CA VAL A 231 -0.05 15.42 4.30
C VAL A 231 1.40 15.86 4.41
N VAL A 232 1.88 16.61 3.42
CA VAL A 232 3.27 17.09 3.38
C VAL A 232 3.28 18.60 3.60
N THR A 233 3.83 19.06 4.72
CA THR A 233 4.01 20.49 4.98
C THR A 233 5.42 20.92 4.66
N VAL A 234 5.57 22.04 3.95
CA VAL A 234 6.87 22.62 3.58
C VAL A 234 7.00 23.98 4.26
N ALA A 235 8.10 24.21 4.98
CA ALA A 235 8.34 25.46 5.69
C ALA A 235 9.80 25.87 5.71
N SER A 236 10.09 27.10 6.17
CA SER A 236 11.45 27.60 6.30
C SER A 236 12.29 26.80 7.31
N ALA A 237 11.75 26.55 8.51
CA ALA A 237 12.43 25.84 9.58
C ALA A 237 11.64 24.63 10.04
N ARG A 238 12.32 23.74 10.79
CA ARG A 238 11.69 22.55 11.38
C ARG A 238 10.57 22.94 12.33
N MET A 239 9.43 22.26 12.19
CA MET A 239 8.29 22.36 13.09
C MET A 239 8.02 21.02 13.78
N ALA A 240 7.26 21.07 14.87
CA ALA A 240 6.75 19.86 15.51
C ALA A 240 5.80 19.13 14.56
N THR A 241 6.02 17.84 14.37
CA THR A 241 5.13 16.99 13.58
C THR A 241 3.82 16.77 14.33
N THR A 242 2.70 17.11 13.71
CA THR A 242 1.36 16.69 14.13
C THR A 242 1.23 15.17 14.15
N ALA A 243 0.53 14.60 15.13
CA ALA A 243 0.23 13.18 15.17
C ALA A 243 -0.59 12.73 13.94
N ASP A 244 -0.39 11.47 13.54
CA ASP A 244 -1.16 10.86 12.45
C ASP A 244 -2.65 10.79 12.82
N VAL A 245 -3.52 11.02 11.83
CA VAL A 245 -4.97 10.91 11.98
C VAL A 245 -5.43 9.59 11.35
N VAL A 246 -6.23 8.80 12.06
CA VAL A 246 -6.74 7.52 11.55
C VAL A 246 -8.26 7.62 11.38
N GLU A 247 -8.75 7.33 10.17
CA GLU A 247 -10.18 7.30 9.85
C GLU A 247 -10.52 5.99 9.14
N GLY A 248 -11.22 5.09 9.82
CA GLY A 248 -11.52 3.76 9.29
C GLY A 248 -10.24 2.98 9.00
N SER A 249 -10.02 2.60 7.73
CA SER A 249 -8.83 1.85 7.29
C SER A 249 -7.72 2.76 6.74
N VAL A 250 -7.87 4.09 6.80
CA VAL A 250 -6.94 5.05 6.20
C VAL A 250 -6.22 5.82 7.31
N THR A 251 -4.89 5.85 7.23
CA THR A 251 -4.02 6.69 8.06
C THR A 251 -3.57 7.88 7.25
N TYR A 252 -3.82 9.09 7.77
CA TYR A 252 -3.31 10.34 7.25
C TYR A 252 -2.03 10.68 8.01
N ARG A 253 -0.89 10.43 7.36
CA ARG A 253 0.42 10.64 7.94
C ARG A 253 0.92 12.04 7.66
N HIS A 254 1.39 12.72 8.70
CA HIS A 254 1.96 14.05 8.55
C HIS A 254 3.47 13.98 8.37
N LEU A 255 3.94 14.52 7.26
CA LEU A 255 5.36 14.69 6.97
C LEU A 255 5.68 16.17 6.85
N HIS A 256 6.87 16.54 7.33
CA HIS A 256 7.31 17.93 7.38
C HIS A 256 8.68 18.08 6.72
N ILE A 257 8.79 19.08 5.85
CA ILE A 257 10.03 19.46 5.15
C ILE A 257 10.41 20.87 5.57
N ALA A 258 11.59 21.00 6.18
CA ALA A 258 12.24 22.28 6.38
C ALA A 258 13.16 22.58 5.19
N VAL A 259 13.00 23.72 4.53
CA VAL A 259 13.83 24.12 3.38
C VAL A 259 15.11 24.86 3.80
N ASP A 260 15.18 25.33 5.03
CA ASP A 260 16.35 25.99 5.62
C ASP A 260 16.59 25.50 7.06
N PRO A 261 16.76 24.18 7.28
CA PRO A 261 17.01 23.63 8.60
C PRO A 261 18.37 24.11 9.12
N PRO A 262 18.52 24.33 10.44
CA PRO A 262 19.81 24.66 11.01
C PRO A 262 20.80 23.52 10.78
N THR A 263 22.03 23.86 10.38
CA THR A 263 23.12 22.89 10.23
C THR A 263 23.72 22.56 11.60
N PRO A 264 24.13 21.30 11.86
CA PRO A 264 24.70 20.90 13.16
C PRO A 264 25.87 21.77 13.64
N SER A 265 26.71 22.22 12.71
CA SER A 265 27.87 23.10 12.99
C SER A 265 27.51 24.52 13.44
N LYS A 266 26.25 24.95 13.28
CA LYS A 266 25.76 26.28 13.69
C LYS A 266 24.94 26.24 14.99
N LEU A 267 24.79 25.06 15.60
CA LEU A 267 24.07 24.86 16.87
C LEU A 267 25.02 24.72 18.07
N GLN A 268 26.34 24.85 17.85
CA GLN A 268 27.37 24.94 18.88
C GLN A 268 27.68 26.40 19.17
#